data_AF-A0A430L5Y1-F1
#
_entry.id   AF-A0A430L5Y1-F1
#
_cell.length_a   1.000
_cell.length_b   1.000
_cell.length_c   1.000
_cell.angle_alpha   90.00
_cell.angle_beta   90.00
_cell.angle_gamma   90.00
#
_symmetry.space_group_name_H-M   'P 1'
#
loop_
_entity.id
_entity.type
_entity.pdbx_description
1 polymer ?
#
loop_
_entity_poly.entity_id
_entity_poly.type
_entity_poly.pdbx_seq_one_letter_code
_entity_poly.pdbx_strand_id
1 'polypeptide(L)'
;MARFHEALGAKLITENNAGSVIGYTEVAQSNYDGQRQFAAKGYPFGPNVTVWTESEVHRIEIEEQRASRVTGIRYSGDGSGRKGEEFRASANVEIILSAGALFSPKLLMLSGIGPKEELGKHDIPVKVDLPVGKNLSDHPCVSTKWTVNKKDASIGVGPMVTESCDWTAGPPMDWIAFHRAKYSTLETASQHLTANEKKYYSSKGKAHWECFTMYGPFDTSERPIKVDPPAGESIVSVFNILVFPLSRGSVKLKSSDPTDQPVVDPALLTSPTDKEILYDAVRSTTTAMKNLEGLDAVEYTIDKALRDDFSDAAVAARVKQGGSTVFHYSGTCVMGTVVDAECRVRGVEGLRVVDASVFPMPLGAHYQAATYALAEQMADMIVGNY
;
A
#
# COMPACT_ATOMS: atom_id res chain seq x y z
N MET A 1 7.21 -13.26 19.85
CA MET A 1 7.78 -13.45 18.50
C MET A 1 9.16 -12.81 18.26
N ALA A 2 9.81 -12.14 19.22
CA ALA A 2 11.16 -11.59 19.02
C ALA A 2 12.20 -12.63 18.52
N ARG A 3 12.25 -13.81 19.16
CA ARG A 3 13.14 -14.92 18.76
C ARG A 3 12.92 -15.41 17.32
N PHE A 4 11.71 -15.25 16.78
CA PHE A 4 11.42 -15.59 15.38
C PHE A 4 12.15 -14.63 14.43
N HIS A 5 12.16 -13.33 14.73
CA HIS A 5 12.92 -12.35 13.96
C HIS A 5 14.44 -12.54 14.11
N GLU A 6 14.91 -12.92 15.30
CA GLU A 6 16.33 -13.27 15.53
C GLU A 6 16.76 -14.51 14.75
N ALA A 7 15.89 -15.52 14.65
CA ALA A 7 16.12 -16.71 13.81
C ALA A 7 16.22 -16.38 12.31
N LEU A 8 15.62 -15.26 11.87
CA LEU A 8 15.79 -14.71 10.52
C LEU A 8 17.06 -13.86 10.36
N GLY A 9 17.87 -13.73 11.42
CA GLY A 9 19.08 -12.90 11.45
C GLY A 9 18.80 -11.40 11.58
N ALA A 10 17.56 -10.98 11.90
CA ALA A 10 17.28 -9.58 12.18
C ALA A 10 17.88 -9.17 13.54
N LYS A 11 18.34 -7.93 13.63
CA LYS A 11 18.82 -7.33 14.87
C LYS A 11 17.75 -6.42 15.45
N LEU A 12 17.63 -6.41 16.76
CA LEU A 12 16.78 -5.43 17.45
C LEU A 12 17.31 -4.03 17.15
N ILE A 13 16.42 -3.15 16.70
CA ILE A 13 16.68 -1.72 16.49
C ILE A 13 15.71 -0.90 17.33
N THR A 14 16.05 0.35 17.59
CA THR A 14 15.23 1.22 18.44
C THR A 14 13.96 1.71 17.74
N GLU A 15 14.02 1.96 16.43
CA GLU A 15 12.92 2.53 15.65
C GLU A 15 13.14 2.21 14.17
N ASN A 16 12.11 1.73 13.46
CA ASN A 16 12.18 1.40 12.04
C ASN A 16 11.68 2.54 11.13
N ASN A 17 11.19 3.65 11.68
CA ASN A 17 10.82 4.88 10.95
C ASN A 17 11.92 5.95 10.94
N ALA A 18 13.10 5.68 11.49
CA ALA A 18 14.22 6.62 11.59
C ALA A 18 15.01 6.83 10.28
N GLY A 19 14.46 6.44 9.13
CA GLY A 19 15.13 6.48 7.82
C GLY A 19 16.08 5.30 7.53
N SER A 20 16.31 4.41 8.51
CA SER A 20 16.97 3.12 8.33
C SER A 20 16.12 2.01 8.93
N VAL A 21 15.50 1.19 8.08
CA VAL A 21 14.42 0.29 8.49
C VAL A 21 14.89 -1.12 8.82
N ILE A 22 16.09 -1.53 8.37
CA ILE A 22 16.56 -2.92 8.44
C ILE A 22 16.83 -3.33 9.89
N GLY A 23 16.14 -4.39 10.33
CA GLY A 23 16.13 -4.85 11.71
C GLY A 23 14.70 -5.21 12.12
N TYR A 24 14.52 -5.53 13.40
CA TYR A 24 13.20 -5.71 14.00
C TYR A 24 13.02 -4.79 15.19
N THR A 25 11.79 -4.35 15.42
CA THR A 25 11.40 -3.48 16.55
C THR A 25 9.96 -3.78 16.94
N GLU A 26 9.54 -3.30 18.11
CA GLU A 26 8.13 -3.25 18.46
C GLU A 26 7.39 -2.37 17.44
N VAL A 27 6.16 -2.75 17.12
CA VAL A 27 5.35 -2.07 16.11
C VAL A 27 4.97 -0.69 16.62
N ALA A 28 5.47 0.35 15.95
CA ALA A 28 4.96 1.69 16.13
C ALA A 28 3.54 1.78 15.55
N GLN A 29 2.59 2.25 16.35
CA GLN A 29 1.19 2.43 15.95
C GLN A 29 0.78 3.88 16.10
N SER A 30 -0.05 4.38 15.18
CA SER A 30 -0.67 5.71 15.31
C SER A 30 -1.86 5.66 16.26
N ASN A 31 -1.58 5.47 17.56
CA ASN A 31 -2.57 5.41 18.62
C ASN A 31 -2.27 6.44 19.72
N TYR A 32 -3.30 6.94 20.37
CA TYR A 32 -3.22 7.77 21.57
C TYR A 32 -4.32 7.30 22.53
N ASP A 33 -3.94 7.03 23.79
CA ASP A 33 -4.84 6.48 24.83
C ASP A 33 -5.59 5.21 24.36
N GLY A 34 -4.86 4.27 23.74
CA GLY A 34 -5.43 3.02 23.20
C GLY A 34 -6.35 3.20 21.99
N GLN A 35 -6.52 4.41 21.46
CA GLN A 35 -7.40 4.71 20.34
C GLN A 35 -6.62 5.06 19.07
N ARG A 36 -7.04 4.49 17.95
CA ARG A 36 -6.52 4.83 16.62
C ARG A 36 -6.66 6.33 16.33
N GLN A 37 -5.58 6.91 15.83
CA GLN A 37 -5.52 8.28 15.34
C GLN A 37 -5.68 8.31 13.83
N PHE A 38 -6.85 8.76 13.37
CA PHE A 38 -7.12 9.03 11.96
C PHE A 38 -6.67 10.46 11.60
N ALA A 39 -6.34 10.72 10.34
CA ALA A 39 -5.95 12.06 9.88
C ALA A 39 -6.94 13.15 10.30
N ALA A 40 -8.25 12.90 10.16
CA ALA A 40 -9.28 13.86 10.56
C ALA A 40 -9.30 14.21 12.06
N LYS A 41 -8.72 13.36 12.94
CA LYS A 41 -8.53 13.68 14.36
C LYS A 41 -7.27 14.54 14.58
N GLY A 42 -6.20 14.27 13.82
CA GLY A 42 -4.93 15.00 13.93
C GLY A 42 -4.95 16.40 13.29
N TYR A 43 -5.81 16.61 12.29
CA TYR A 43 -5.94 17.86 11.54
C TYR A 43 -7.35 18.43 11.67
N PRO A 44 -7.68 19.09 12.80
CA PRO A 44 -8.99 19.68 13.00
C PRO A 44 -9.23 20.84 12.04
N PHE A 45 -10.46 20.95 11.54
CA PHE A 45 -10.85 21.98 10.60
C PHE A 45 -11.09 23.33 11.29
N GLY A 46 -10.56 24.40 10.71
CA GLY A 46 -10.81 25.78 11.16
C GLY A 46 -12.22 26.28 10.76
N PRO A 47 -12.65 27.44 11.29
CA PRO A 47 -13.98 28.01 11.00
C PRO A 47 -14.17 28.43 9.53
N ASN A 48 -13.08 28.48 8.75
CA ASN A 48 -13.05 28.81 7.33
C ASN A 48 -13.04 27.57 6.42
N VAL A 49 -13.21 26.36 6.98
CA VAL A 49 -13.21 25.12 6.22
C VAL A 49 -14.63 24.55 6.17
N THR A 50 -15.11 24.31 4.96
CA THR A 50 -16.37 23.60 4.71
C THR A 50 -16.07 22.17 4.29
N VAL A 51 -16.68 21.20 4.97
CA VAL A 51 -16.55 19.78 4.64
C VAL A 51 -17.86 19.27 4.06
N TRP A 52 -17.79 18.72 2.85
CA TRP A 52 -18.90 18.00 2.23
C TRP A 52 -18.56 16.51 2.22
N THR A 53 -19.23 15.74 3.09
CA THR A 53 -19.18 14.27 3.06
C THR A 53 -20.17 13.74 2.04
N GLU A 54 -20.05 12.47 1.67
CA GLU A 54 -21.02 11.82 0.76
C GLU A 54 -21.18 12.54 -0.58
N SER A 55 -20.10 13.22 -1.00
CA SER A 55 -20.03 14.07 -2.18
C SER A 55 -18.94 13.56 -3.11
N GLU A 56 -19.33 12.88 -4.18
CA GLU A 56 -18.39 12.28 -5.13
C GLU A 56 -18.05 13.28 -6.24
N VAL A 57 -16.76 13.62 -6.37
CA VAL A 57 -16.27 14.45 -7.46
C VAL A 57 -16.27 13.62 -8.75
N HIS A 58 -16.80 14.18 -9.83
CA HIS A 58 -16.91 13.51 -11.12
C HIS A 58 -15.83 13.96 -12.10
N ARG A 59 -15.54 15.26 -12.14
CA ARG A 59 -14.54 15.86 -13.02
C ARG A 59 -14.10 17.24 -12.53
N ILE A 60 -12.93 17.65 -12.98
CA ILE A 60 -12.38 18.99 -12.83
C ILE A 60 -12.73 19.80 -14.07
N GLU A 61 -13.24 21.01 -13.87
CA GLU A 61 -13.55 21.94 -14.96
C GLU A 61 -12.32 22.77 -15.30
N ILE A 62 -11.94 22.75 -16.57
CA ILE A 62 -10.74 23.41 -17.09
C ILE A 62 -11.15 24.29 -18.25
N GLU A 63 -10.82 25.58 -18.16
CA GLU A 63 -11.02 26.55 -19.24
C GLU A 63 -9.87 26.47 -20.24
N GLU A 64 -10.21 26.35 -21.52
CA GLU A 64 -9.23 26.32 -22.60
C GLU A 64 -8.90 27.75 -23.04
N GLN A 65 -7.84 28.31 -22.46
CA GLN A 65 -7.20 29.55 -22.92
C GLN A 65 -5.75 29.26 -23.36
N ARG A 66 -4.89 30.29 -23.43
CA ARG A 66 -3.47 30.15 -23.82
C ARG A 66 -2.68 29.22 -22.88
N ALA A 67 -3.14 29.06 -21.64
CA ALA A 67 -2.79 28.00 -20.72
C ALA A 67 -4.08 27.39 -20.15
N SER A 68 -4.16 26.07 -20.06
CA SER A 68 -5.30 25.37 -19.47
C SER A 68 -5.36 25.65 -17.97
N ARG A 69 -6.42 26.31 -17.48
CA ARG A 69 -6.57 26.66 -16.06
C ARG A 69 -7.81 26.01 -15.46
N VAL A 70 -7.70 25.49 -14.24
CA VAL A 70 -8.89 24.97 -13.54
C VAL A 70 -9.80 26.10 -13.07
N THR A 71 -11.10 25.84 -13.08
CA THR A 71 -12.14 26.81 -12.67
C THR A 71 -13.05 26.27 -11.57
N GLY A 72 -13.08 24.96 -11.37
CA GLY A 72 -13.96 24.32 -10.41
C GLY A 72 -14.05 22.81 -10.59
N ILE A 73 -15.03 22.22 -9.92
CA ILE A 73 -15.35 20.79 -9.99
C ILE A 73 -16.84 20.60 -10.25
N ARG A 74 -17.15 19.44 -10.83
CA ARG A 74 -18.50 18.87 -10.88
C ARG A 74 -18.56 17.68 -9.93
N TYR A 75 -19.61 17.63 -9.13
CA TYR A 75 -19.80 16.60 -8.12
C TYR A 75 -21.28 16.28 -7.96
N SER A 76 -21.60 15.15 -7.35
CA SER A 76 -22.97 14.84 -6.92
C SER A 76 -23.00 14.50 -5.44
N GLY A 77 -24.15 14.70 -4.78
CA GLY A 77 -24.31 14.49 -3.34
C GLY A 77 -25.58 13.70 -3.02
N ASP A 78 -25.41 12.65 -2.21
CA ASP A 78 -26.41 11.94 -1.38
C ASP A 78 -25.85 10.63 -0.78
N GLY A 79 -24.58 10.29 -1.05
CA GLY A 79 -23.94 9.07 -0.55
C GLY A 79 -24.52 7.77 -1.12
N SER A 80 -25.48 7.85 -2.04
CA SER A 80 -26.24 6.69 -2.53
C SER A 80 -25.51 5.89 -3.62
N GLY A 81 -24.38 6.40 -4.14
CA GLY A 81 -23.66 5.81 -5.26
C GLY A 81 -24.47 5.80 -6.57
N ARG A 82 -25.53 6.62 -6.65
CA ARG A 82 -26.33 6.82 -7.86
C ARG A 82 -25.99 8.18 -8.47
N LYS A 83 -26.25 8.31 -9.77
CA LYS A 83 -26.16 9.58 -10.49
C LYS A 83 -27.27 10.52 -9.99
N GLY A 84 -26.99 11.22 -8.89
CA GLY A 84 -27.83 12.26 -8.32
C GLY A 84 -27.79 13.54 -9.15
N GLU A 85 -28.40 14.60 -8.62
CA GLU A 85 -28.25 15.95 -9.19
C GLU A 85 -26.76 16.35 -9.18
N GLU A 86 -26.27 16.85 -10.32
CA GLU A 86 -24.88 17.30 -10.45
C GLU A 86 -24.77 18.77 -10.08
N PHE A 87 -23.92 19.05 -9.10
CA PHE A 87 -23.61 20.39 -8.62
C PHE A 87 -22.28 20.89 -9.15
N ARG A 88 -22.07 22.20 -9.04
CA ARG A 88 -20.82 22.88 -9.42
C ARG A 88 -20.27 23.64 -8.22
N ALA A 89 -18.97 23.49 -7.97
CA ALA A 89 -18.23 24.34 -7.04
C ALA A 89 -17.05 24.99 -7.78
N SER A 90 -16.94 26.32 -7.71
CA SER A 90 -15.85 27.07 -8.34
C SER A 90 -14.64 27.19 -7.42
N ALA A 91 -13.44 27.17 -7.99
CA ALA A 91 -12.19 27.42 -7.28
C ALA A 91 -11.54 28.72 -7.79
N ASN A 92 -11.32 29.69 -6.89
CA ASN A 92 -10.71 30.97 -7.25
C ASN A 92 -9.18 30.89 -7.36
N VAL A 93 -8.59 29.98 -6.60
CA VAL A 93 -7.15 29.92 -6.38
C VAL A 93 -6.57 28.66 -7.01
N GLU A 94 -6.86 27.50 -6.43
CA GLU A 94 -6.26 26.22 -6.82
C GLU A 94 -7.22 25.07 -6.45
N ILE A 95 -7.08 23.94 -7.13
CA ILE A 95 -7.69 22.65 -6.78
C ILE A 95 -6.56 21.70 -6.37
N ILE A 96 -6.72 21.07 -5.21
CA ILE A 96 -5.79 20.06 -4.69
C ILE A 96 -6.49 18.70 -4.76
N LEU A 97 -5.96 17.79 -5.56
CA LEU A 97 -6.46 16.44 -5.71
C LEU A 97 -5.75 15.49 -4.74
N SER A 98 -6.51 14.90 -3.82
CA SER A 98 -6.01 13.95 -2.81
C SER A 98 -6.91 12.71 -2.72
N ALA A 99 -7.38 12.21 -3.87
CA ALA A 99 -8.28 11.06 -3.96
C ALA A 99 -7.54 9.70 -3.90
N GLY A 100 -6.23 9.72 -3.65
CA GLY A 100 -5.40 8.53 -3.52
C GLY A 100 -4.98 7.93 -4.87
N ALA A 101 -4.08 6.96 -4.82
CA ALA A 101 -3.41 6.41 -6.00
C ALA A 101 -4.32 5.72 -7.01
N LEU A 102 -5.57 5.42 -6.67
CA LEU A 102 -6.52 4.80 -7.60
C LEU A 102 -7.50 5.80 -8.21
N PHE A 103 -7.95 6.80 -7.44
CA PHE A 103 -8.99 7.73 -7.90
C PHE A 103 -8.45 9.07 -8.39
N SER A 104 -7.30 9.54 -7.90
CA SER A 104 -6.63 10.72 -8.47
C SER A 104 -6.34 10.57 -9.98
N PRO A 105 -5.73 9.47 -10.46
CA PRO A 105 -5.55 9.28 -11.90
C PRO A 105 -6.89 9.15 -12.66
N LYS A 106 -7.91 8.50 -12.08
CA LYS A 106 -9.26 8.39 -12.67
C LYS A 106 -9.84 9.78 -12.90
N LEU A 107 -9.81 10.64 -11.89
CA LEU A 107 -10.36 12.00 -11.97
C LEU A 107 -9.61 12.89 -12.96
N LEU A 108 -8.28 12.79 -13.02
CA LEU A 108 -7.50 13.46 -14.07
C LEU A 108 -7.93 12.99 -15.47
N MET A 109 -8.05 11.68 -15.68
CA MET A 109 -8.46 11.13 -16.99
C MET A 109 -9.88 11.56 -17.37
N LEU A 110 -10.85 11.49 -16.45
CA LEU A 110 -12.22 11.99 -16.67
C LEU A 110 -12.28 13.50 -16.97
N SER A 111 -11.24 14.23 -16.57
CA SER A 111 -11.10 15.68 -16.82
C SER A 111 -10.33 16.00 -18.11
N GLY A 112 -9.96 14.98 -18.90
CA GLY A 112 -9.21 15.14 -20.15
C GLY A 112 -7.69 15.23 -19.98
N ILE A 113 -7.16 14.87 -18.80
CA ILE A 113 -5.72 14.85 -18.50
C ILE A 113 -5.26 13.40 -18.36
N GLY A 114 -4.57 12.87 -19.36
CA GLY A 114 -4.14 11.48 -19.35
C GLY A 114 -3.74 10.96 -20.73
N PRO A 115 -3.46 9.65 -20.86
CA PRO A 115 -2.93 9.12 -22.10
C PRO A 115 -3.95 9.26 -23.23
N LYS A 116 -3.56 9.91 -24.34
CA LYS A 116 -4.45 10.16 -25.49
C LYS A 116 -5.19 8.92 -25.98
N GLU A 117 -4.51 7.77 -26.03
CA GLU A 117 -5.10 6.50 -26.46
C GLU A 117 -6.16 5.98 -25.47
N GLU A 118 -5.97 6.19 -24.17
CA GLU A 118 -6.93 5.78 -23.15
C GLU A 118 -8.16 6.69 -23.17
N LEU A 119 -7.96 8.01 -23.22
CA LEU A 119 -9.06 8.98 -23.29
C LEU A 119 -9.92 8.79 -24.54
N GLY A 120 -9.29 8.50 -25.68
CA GLY A 120 -9.98 8.24 -26.94
C GLY A 120 -10.88 6.99 -26.93
N LYS A 121 -10.64 6.01 -26.04
CA LYS A 121 -11.51 4.81 -25.90
C LYS A 121 -12.87 5.14 -25.27
N HIS A 122 -12.95 6.26 -24.57
CA HIS A 122 -14.13 6.67 -23.79
C HIS A 122 -14.72 7.99 -24.30
N ASP A 123 -14.33 8.42 -25.50
CA ASP A 123 -14.75 9.68 -26.15
C ASP A 123 -14.49 10.92 -25.29
N ILE A 124 -13.43 10.92 -24.49
CA ILE A 124 -13.02 12.06 -23.65
C ILE A 124 -12.06 12.96 -24.45
N PRO A 125 -12.38 14.26 -24.62
CA PRO A 125 -11.47 15.21 -25.26
C PRO A 125 -10.13 15.31 -24.51
N VAL A 126 -9.03 15.18 -25.25
CA VAL A 126 -7.68 15.27 -24.69
C VAL A 126 -7.29 16.73 -24.52
N LYS A 127 -7.19 17.18 -23.26
CA LYS A 127 -6.69 18.51 -22.90
C LYS A 127 -5.19 18.52 -22.70
N VAL A 128 -4.66 17.50 -22.01
CA VAL A 128 -3.23 17.31 -21.80
C VAL A 128 -2.89 15.82 -21.89
N ASP A 129 -1.97 15.48 -22.78
CA ASP A 129 -1.48 14.11 -22.95
C ASP A 129 -0.35 13.81 -21.95
N LEU A 130 -0.68 13.11 -20.87
CA LEU A 130 0.24 12.73 -19.80
C LEU A 130 0.10 11.23 -19.51
N PRO A 131 1.15 10.54 -19.01
CA PRO A 131 1.08 9.12 -18.68
C PRO A 131 0.38 8.83 -17.34
N VAL A 132 -0.74 9.52 -17.08
CA VAL A 132 -1.60 9.31 -15.91
C VAL A 132 -2.08 7.85 -15.85
N GLY A 133 -2.12 7.28 -14.65
CA GLY A 133 -2.56 5.92 -14.40
C GLY A 133 -1.53 4.84 -14.75
N LYS A 134 -0.34 5.20 -15.27
CA LYS A 134 0.79 4.27 -15.44
C LYS A 134 1.60 4.16 -14.15
N ASN A 135 2.54 3.21 -14.11
CA ASN A 135 3.49 3.04 -12.99
C ASN A 135 2.82 2.77 -11.63
N LEU A 136 1.63 2.15 -11.63
CA LEU A 136 0.99 1.71 -10.38
C LEU A 136 1.93 0.73 -9.68
N SER A 137 2.25 1.01 -8.44
CA SER A 137 3.04 0.16 -7.56
C SER A 137 2.30 -0.05 -6.25
N ASP A 138 2.47 -1.23 -5.69
CA ASP A 138 1.92 -1.67 -4.42
C ASP A 138 2.80 -2.82 -3.92
N HIS A 139 2.74 -3.14 -2.63
CA HIS A 139 3.53 -4.21 -2.03
C HIS A 139 2.79 -5.56 -2.12
N PRO A 140 3.31 -6.53 -2.91
CA PRO A 140 2.77 -7.89 -2.90
C PRO A 140 2.97 -8.54 -1.53
N CYS A 141 1.92 -9.19 -1.02
CA CYS A 141 1.94 -9.89 0.26
C CYS A 141 1.50 -11.34 0.12
N VAL A 142 2.14 -12.21 0.90
CA VAL A 142 1.72 -13.60 1.10
C VAL A 142 1.74 -13.91 2.59
N SER A 143 0.58 -14.30 3.13
CA SER A 143 0.45 -14.77 4.51
C SER A 143 0.55 -16.30 4.61
N THR A 144 1.26 -16.80 5.62
CA THR A 144 1.22 -18.20 6.05
C THR A 144 0.56 -18.30 7.41
N LYS A 145 -0.24 -19.34 7.68
CA LYS A 145 -0.94 -19.51 8.97
C LYS A 145 -0.36 -20.72 9.69
N TRP A 146 -0.33 -20.67 11.01
CA TRP A 146 0.37 -21.66 11.83
C TRP A 146 -0.46 -21.97 13.07
N THR A 147 -0.74 -23.23 13.32
CA THR A 147 -1.17 -23.64 14.66
C THR A 147 0.04 -23.67 15.58
N VAL A 148 -0.17 -23.30 16.84
CA VAL A 148 0.86 -23.26 17.87
C VAL A 148 0.34 -23.86 19.17
N ASN A 149 1.23 -24.47 19.95
CA ASN A 149 0.92 -25.09 21.25
C ASN A 149 0.70 -24.08 22.39
N LYS A 150 0.75 -22.77 22.08
CA LYS A 150 0.56 -21.69 23.04
C LYS A 150 -0.94 -21.40 23.19
N LYS A 151 -1.50 -21.68 24.36
CA LYS A 151 -2.89 -21.31 24.70
C LYS A 151 -3.06 -19.79 24.67
N ASP A 152 -4.24 -19.35 24.23
CA ASP A 152 -4.66 -17.94 24.19
C ASP A 152 -3.73 -17.00 23.41
N ALA A 153 -2.96 -17.55 22.46
CA ALA A 153 -2.05 -16.78 21.60
C ALA A 153 -2.73 -16.20 20.37
N SER A 154 -4.05 -16.37 20.23
CA SER A 154 -4.87 -15.82 19.16
C SER A 154 -5.93 -14.91 19.73
N ILE A 155 -6.21 -13.82 19.02
CA ILE A 155 -7.34 -12.94 19.32
C ILE A 155 -8.65 -13.74 19.35
N GLY A 156 -9.48 -13.49 20.36
CA GLY A 156 -10.74 -14.20 20.58
C GLY A 156 -10.61 -15.59 21.22
N VAL A 157 -9.39 -16.09 21.43
CA VAL A 157 -9.12 -17.29 22.23
C VAL A 157 -8.60 -16.82 23.58
N GLY A 158 -9.46 -16.86 24.61
CA GLY A 158 -9.13 -16.38 25.96
C GLY A 158 -9.55 -14.92 26.24
N PRO A 159 -9.15 -14.35 27.39
CA PRO A 159 -9.46 -12.97 27.75
C PRO A 159 -8.83 -11.95 26.78
N MET A 160 -9.63 -10.99 26.32
CA MET A 160 -9.17 -9.93 25.43
C MET A 160 -8.30 -8.86 26.11
N VAL A 161 -8.41 -8.75 27.43
CA VAL A 161 -7.65 -7.80 28.26
C VAL A 161 -7.07 -8.56 29.45
N THR A 162 -5.77 -8.39 29.68
CA THR A 162 -4.98 -8.95 30.77
C THR A 162 -4.07 -7.87 31.34
N GLU A 163 -3.40 -8.14 32.47
CA GLU A 163 -2.41 -7.21 33.04
C GLU A 163 -1.24 -6.91 32.06
N SER A 164 -0.91 -7.88 31.18
CA SER A 164 0.22 -7.78 30.26
C SER A 164 -0.15 -7.45 28.80
N CYS A 165 -1.43 -7.42 28.44
CA CYS A 165 -1.87 -7.27 27.05
C CYS A 165 -3.33 -6.81 26.95
N ASP A 166 -3.59 -5.83 26.08
CA ASP A 166 -4.93 -5.38 25.68
C ASP A 166 -5.09 -5.53 24.16
N TRP A 167 -5.76 -6.61 23.74
CA TRP A 167 -6.01 -6.90 22.32
C TRP A 167 -7.01 -5.93 21.67
N THR A 168 -7.66 -5.06 22.44
CA THR A 168 -8.60 -4.05 21.92
C THR A 168 -7.89 -2.74 21.53
N ALA A 169 -6.66 -2.53 21.98
CA ALA A 169 -5.91 -1.28 21.80
C ALA A 169 -5.19 -1.15 20.45
N GLY A 170 -5.30 -2.13 19.53
CA GLY A 170 -4.63 -2.10 18.24
C GLY A 170 -4.73 -3.42 17.46
N PRO A 171 -4.11 -3.53 16.28
CA PRO A 171 -3.96 -4.82 15.61
C PRO A 171 -3.17 -5.78 16.51
N PRO A 172 -3.54 -7.07 16.53
CA PRO A 172 -2.93 -8.04 17.43
C PRO A 172 -1.55 -8.47 16.90
N MET A 173 -0.55 -7.61 17.08
CA MET A 173 0.85 -7.82 16.67
C MET A 173 1.80 -7.04 17.58
N ASP A 174 2.98 -7.61 17.85
CA ASP A 174 3.97 -6.96 18.72
C ASP A 174 5.20 -6.46 17.94
N TRP A 175 5.69 -7.27 16.99
CA TRP A 175 6.99 -7.07 16.34
C TRP A 175 6.84 -6.99 14.82
N ILE A 176 7.68 -6.15 14.22
CA ILE A 176 7.80 -5.94 12.78
C ILE A 176 9.27 -5.92 12.39
N ALA A 177 9.59 -6.48 11.23
CA ALA A 177 10.95 -6.51 10.73
C ALA A 177 11.03 -6.20 9.24
N PHE A 178 12.04 -5.43 8.86
CA PHE A 178 12.44 -5.23 7.48
C PHE A 178 13.78 -5.90 7.23
N HIS A 179 13.86 -6.57 6.09
CA HIS A 179 14.99 -7.40 5.72
C HIS A 179 15.54 -6.96 4.38
N ARG A 180 16.88 -6.96 4.32
CA ARG A 180 17.58 -7.04 3.06
C ARG A 180 17.58 -8.49 2.59
N ALA A 181 17.34 -8.73 1.30
CA ALA A 181 17.50 -10.06 0.74
C ALA A 181 18.96 -10.57 0.84
N LYS A 182 19.12 -11.88 0.97
CA LYS A 182 20.45 -12.52 1.03
C LYS A 182 21.23 -12.22 -0.25
N TYR A 183 22.56 -12.22 -0.15
CA TYR A 183 23.42 -11.95 -1.31
C TYR A 183 23.16 -12.91 -2.48
N SER A 184 23.03 -14.21 -2.20
CA SER A 184 22.71 -15.22 -3.22
C SER A 184 21.38 -14.96 -3.91
N THR A 185 20.33 -14.63 -3.14
CA THR A 185 19.00 -14.30 -3.66
C THR A 185 19.07 -13.04 -4.53
N LEU A 186 19.81 -12.01 -4.11
CA LEU A 186 20.00 -10.79 -4.88
C LEU A 186 20.74 -11.03 -6.20
N GLU A 187 21.77 -11.87 -6.20
CA GLU A 187 22.49 -12.22 -7.43
C GLU A 187 21.56 -12.91 -8.44
N THR A 188 20.75 -13.88 -8.00
CA THR A 188 19.75 -14.55 -8.86
C THR A 188 18.66 -13.58 -9.31
N ALA A 189 18.04 -12.86 -8.38
CA ALA A 189 16.92 -11.96 -8.66
C ALA A 189 17.31 -10.82 -9.62
N SER A 190 18.57 -10.39 -9.60
CA SER A 190 19.06 -9.27 -10.41
C SER A 190 19.57 -9.64 -11.81
N GLN A 191 19.55 -10.92 -12.21
CA GLN A 191 20.08 -11.35 -13.52
C GLN A 191 19.39 -10.71 -14.72
N HIS A 192 18.12 -10.32 -14.56
CA HIS A 192 17.31 -9.70 -15.61
C HIS A 192 17.36 -8.17 -15.59
N LEU A 193 18.07 -7.57 -14.63
CA LEU A 193 18.13 -6.12 -14.47
C LEU A 193 19.27 -5.53 -15.29
N THR A 194 19.07 -4.32 -15.78
CA THR A 194 20.16 -3.52 -16.36
C THR A 194 21.22 -3.20 -15.29
N ALA A 195 22.43 -2.83 -15.70
CA ALA A 195 23.50 -2.47 -14.77
C ALA A 195 23.10 -1.34 -13.80
N ASN A 196 22.35 -0.35 -14.28
CA ASN A 196 21.87 0.77 -13.47
C ASN A 196 20.79 0.33 -12.46
N GLU A 197 19.83 -0.50 -12.89
CA GLU A 197 18.82 -1.06 -12.01
C GLU A 197 19.47 -1.96 -10.95
N LYS A 198 20.41 -2.83 -11.33
CA LYS A 198 21.13 -3.69 -10.38
C LYS A 198 21.91 -2.87 -9.35
N LYS A 199 22.58 -1.80 -9.77
CA LYS A 199 23.28 -0.86 -8.86
C LYS A 199 22.32 -0.26 -7.83
N TYR A 200 21.16 0.20 -8.29
CA TYR A 200 20.17 0.80 -7.39
C TYR A 200 19.52 -0.25 -6.49
N TYR A 201 19.03 -1.35 -7.05
CA TYR A 201 18.35 -2.45 -6.36
C TYR A 201 19.23 -3.09 -5.28
N SER A 202 20.54 -3.18 -5.54
CA SER A 202 21.53 -3.76 -4.62
C SER A 202 22.19 -2.73 -3.71
N SER A 203 21.76 -1.47 -3.70
CA SER A 203 22.36 -0.44 -2.84
C SER A 203 22.26 -0.79 -1.35
N LYS A 204 23.29 -0.44 -0.58
CA LYS A 204 23.35 -0.68 0.87
C LYS A 204 22.22 0.06 1.57
N GLY A 205 21.61 -0.56 2.58
CA GLY A 205 20.53 0.04 3.37
C GLY A 205 19.12 -0.16 2.78
N LYS A 206 18.98 -0.70 1.56
CA LYS A 206 17.67 -1.09 1.02
C LYS A 206 17.14 -2.34 1.71
N ALA A 207 15.93 -2.23 2.25
CA ALA A 207 15.07 -3.36 2.54
C ALA A 207 14.40 -3.83 1.25
N HIS A 208 14.23 -5.14 1.13
CA HIS A 208 13.58 -5.79 -0.01
C HIS A 208 12.24 -6.39 0.40
N TRP A 209 12.15 -6.91 1.62
CA TRP A 209 10.94 -7.49 2.15
C TRP A 209 10.76 -7.18 3.63
N GLU A 210 9.53 -7.30 4.08
CA GLU A 210 9.07 -7.10 5.45
C GLU A 210 8.39 -8.38 5.94
N CYS A 211 8.48 -8.65 7.23
CA CYS A 211 7.61 -9.61 7.88
C CYS A 211 7.18 -9.21 9.28
N PHE A 212 6.02 -9.71 9.67
CA PHE A 212 5.47 -9.61 11.01
C PHE A 212 4.50 -10.76 11.27
N THR A 213 4.19 -10.99 12.54
CA THR A 213 3.18 -11.97 12.96
C THR A 213 1.92 -11.23 13.43
N MET A 214 0.75 -11.67 12.97
CA MET A 214 -0.53 -11.34 13.58
C MET A 214 -1.07 -12.54 14.38
N TYR A 215 -1.57 -12.26 15.58
CA TYR A 215 -2.07 -13.26 16.52
C TYR A 215 -3.52 -13.63 16.19
N GLY A 216 -3.72 -14.31 15.06
CA GLY A 216 -5.00 -14.80 14.58
C GLY A 216 -4.90 -15.27 13.12
N PRO A 217 -5.96 -15.86 12.54
CA PRO A 217 -5.95 -16.44 11.19
C PRO A 217 -6.10 -15.39 10.07
N PHE A 218 -5.39 -14.27 10.18
CA PHE A 218 -5.49 -13.14 9.25
C PHE A 218 -4.88 -13.43 7.87
N ASP A 219 -5.48 -12.86 6.83
CA ASP A 219 -4.93 -12.73 5.47
C ASP A 219 -5.48 -11.45 4.82
N THR A 220 -4.83 -10.96 3.74
CA THR A 220 -5.25 -9.74 3.01
C THR A 220 -6.06 -10.06 1.74
N SER A 221 -6.51 -11.29 1.57
CA SER A 221 -7.29 -11.70 0.40
C SER A 221 -8.78 -11.47 0.67
N GLU A 222 -9.56 -11.08 -0.35
CA GLU A 222 -11.03 -10.88 -0.24
C GLU A 222 -11.81 -12.18 0.10
N ARG A 223 -11.11 -13.31 0.24
CA ARG A 223 -11.67 -14.60 0.57
C ARG A 223 -11.20 -14.95 1.97
N PRO A 224 -12.01 -14.77 3.03
CA PRO A 224 -11.63 -15.31 4.32
C PRO A 224 -11.43 -16.80 4.13
N ILE A 225 -10.19 -17.28 4.26
CA ILE A 225 -9.98 -18.71 4.43
C ILE A 225 -10.58 -19.01 5.80
N LYS A 226 -11.83 -19.48 5.81
CA LYS A 226 -12.53 -19.98 7.00
C LYS A 226 -11.82 -21.25 7.44
N VAL A 227 -10.76 -21.08 8.21
CA VAL A 227 -10.14 -22.17 8.93
C VAL A 227 -10.45 -21.95 10.39
N ASP A 228 -11.41 -22.72 10.90
CA ASP A 228 -11.68 -22.76 12.34
C ASP A 228 -10.46 -23.39 13.01
N PRO A 229 -9.85 -22.77 14.03
CA PRO A 229 -8.73 -23.38 14.74
C PRO A 229 -9.12 -24.77 15.28
N PRO A 230 -8.21 -25.76 15.24
CA PRO A 230 -8.43 -27.00 15.95
C PRO A 230 -8.77 -26.70 17.41
N ALA A 231 -9.71 -27.45 17.99
CA ALA A 231 -10.18 -27.20 19.35
C ALA A 231 -9.01 -27.23 20.35
N GLY A 232 -8.75 -26.10 21.02
CA GLY A 232 -7.68 -25.95 22.01
C GLY A 232 -6.33 -25.46 21.46
N GLU A 233 -6.22 -25.18 20.16
CA GLU A 233 -5.01 -24.60 19.54
C GLU A 233 -5.21 -23.12 19.20
N SER A 234 -4.11 -22.35 19.22
CA SER A 234 -4.08 -20.97 18.71
C SER A 234 -3.51 -20.95 17.29
N ILE A 235 -4.03 -20.05 16.44
CA ILE A 235 -3.48 -19.73 15.12
C ILE A 235 -2.76 -18.39 15.13
N VAL A 236 -1.57 -18.35 14.56
CA VAL A 236 -0.86 -17.12 14.20
C VAL A 236 -0.62 -17.05 12.69
N SER A 237 -0.69 -15.85 12.12
CA SER A 237 -0.39 -15.59 10.72
C SER A 237 0.93 -14.85 10.59
N VAL A 238 1.82 -15.32 9.71
CA VAL A 238 3.05 -14.60 9.34
C VAL A 238 2.85 -13.95 7.98
N PHE A 239 2.98 -12.63 7.94
CA PHE A 239 2.91 -11.84 6.72
C PHE A 239 4.30 -11.71 6.11
N ASN A 240 4.41 -11.94 4.80
CA ASN A 240 5.63 -11.74 4.02
C ASN A 240 5.31 -10.74 2.92
N ILE A 241 5.92 -9.57 2.98
CA ILE A 241 5.56 -8.43 2.13
C ILE A 241 6.79 -8.01 1.34
N LEU A 242 6.68 -7.94 0.02
CA LEU A 242 7.73 -7.38 -0.83
C LEU A 242 7.58 -5.85 -0.86
N VAL A 243 8.55 -5.13 -0.28
CA VAL A 243 8.49 -3.67 -0.07
C VAL A 243 9.28 -2.87 -1.09
N PHE A 244 9.99 -3.56 -1.99
CA PHE A 244 10.68 -2.92 -3.11
C PHE A 244 10.40 -3.64 -4.44
N PRO A 245 9.13 -3.72 -4.86
CA PRO A 245 8.71 -4.41 -6.08
C PRO A 245 9.15 -3.67 -7.34
N LEU A 246 9.47 -4.43 -8.40
CA LEU A 246 9.77 -3.94 -9.74
C LEU A 246 8.60 -4.06 -10.70
N SER A 247 7.64 -4.93 -10.43
CA SER A 247 6.37 -4.99 -11.14
C SER A 247 5.69 -3.62 -11.15
N ARG A 248 5.13 -3.25 -12.32
CA ARG A 248 4.41 -2.00 -12.53
C ARG A 248 3.08 -2.29 -13.22
N GLY A 249 2.02 -1.85 -12.57
CA GLY A 249 0.65 -1.96 -13.04
C GLY A 249 0.12 -0.69 -13.69
N SER A 250 -1.20 -0.65 -13.82
CA SER A 250 -1.92 0.53 -14.29
C SER A 250 -3.31 0.69 -13.65
N VAL A 251 -3.78 1.93 -13.66
CA VAL A 251 -5.18 2.32 -13.44
C VAL A 251 -5.71 2.87 -14.76
N LYS A 252 -6.87 2.37 -15.21
CA LYS A 252 -7.55 2.80 -16.44
C LYS A 252 -8.99 3.17 -16.16
N LEU A 253 -9.60 3.90 -17.07
CA LEU A 253 -11.02 4.15 -17.03
C LEU A 253 -11.78 2.89 -17.47
N LYS A 254 -12.88 2.60 -16.79
CA LYS A 254 -13.82 1.58 -17.23
C LYS A 254 -14.79 2.13 -18.28
N SER A 255 -15.22 3.38 -18.08
CA SER A 255 -16.06 4.16 -18.98
C SER A 255 -15.82 5.66 -18.72
N SER A 256 -16.54 6.53 -19.43
CA SER A 256 -16.63 7.97 -19.13
C SER A 256 -17.68 8.31 -18.06
N ASP A 257 -18.40 7.33 -17.52
CA ASP A 257 -19.29 7.56 -16.38
C ASP A 257 -18.46 7.69 -15.09
N PRO A 258 -18.55 8.82 -14.37
CA PRO A 258 -17.74 9.04 -13.17
C PRO A 258 -18.08 8.07 -12.03
N THR A 259 -19.26 7.44 -12.02
CA THR A 259 -19.68 6.50 -10.97
C THR A 259 -19.10 5.09 -11.17
N ASP A 260 -18.55 4.80 -12.36
CA ASP A 260 -17.90 3.52 -12.63
C ASP A 260 -16.57 3.40 -11.88
N GLN A 261 -16.33 2.26 -11.22
CA GLN A 261 -15.04 1.97 -10.61
C GLN A 261 -13.93 1.87 -11.68
N PRO A 262 -12.72 2.37 -11.40
CA PRO A 262 -11.62 2.26 -12.37
C PRO A 262 -11.20 0.80 -12.56
N VAL A 263 -10.61 0.49 -13.71
CA VAL A 263 -9.97 -0.81 -13.94
C VAL A 263 -8.57 -0.75 -13.33
N VAL A 264 -8.36 -1.51 -12.27
CA VAL A 264 -7.09 -1.56 -11.53
C VAL A 264 -6.39 -2.88 -11.81
N ASP A 265 -5.17 -2.80 -12.35
CA ASP A 265 -4.28 -3.95 -12.51
C ASP A 265 -2.92 -3.61 -11.90
N PRO A 266 -2.64 -4.04 -10.66
CA PRO A 266 -1.35 -3.80 -10.02
C PRO A 266 -0.20 -4.62 -10.62
N ALA A 267 -0.51 -5.60 -11.49
CA ALA A 267 0.47 -6.49 -12.11
C ALA A 267 1.43 -7.17 -11.11
N LEU A 268 0.92 -7.53 -9.92
CA LEU A 268 1.72 -8.08 -8.82
C LEU A 268 2.53 -9.29 -9.30
N LEU A 269 3.82 -9.32 -8.96
CA LEU A 269 4.73 -10.43 -9.23
C LEU A 269 4.87 -10.79 -10.72
N THR A 270 4.64 -9.85 -11.64
CA THR A 270 5.00 -10.02 -13.05
C THR A 270 6.51 -10.04 -13.28
N SER A 271 7.29 -9.37 -12.42
CA SER A 271 8.75 -9.38 -12.45
C SER A 271 9.31 -10.70 -11.89
N PRO A 272 10.27 -11.36 -12.57
CA PRO A 272 10.96 -12.53 -12.02
C PRO A 272 11.78 -12.19 -10.75
N THR A 273 12.34 -10.97 -10.67
CA THR A 273 13.04 -10.48 -9.48
C THR A 273 12.12 -10.48 -8.27
N ASP A 274 10.89 -10.00 -8.43
CA ASP A 274 9.92 -9.89 -7.34
C ASP A 274 9.53 -11.26 -6.78
N LYS A 275 9.34 -12.25 -7.68
CA LYS A 275 9.06 -13.64 -7.29
C LYS A 275 10.22 -14.23 -6.48
N GLU A 276 11.45 -14.09 -6.97
CA GLU A 276 12.64 -14.65 -6.32
C GLU A 276 12.79 -14.14 -4.88
N ILE A 277 12.67 -12.82 -4.69
CA ILE A 277 12.77 -12.22 -3.35
C ILE A 277 11.64 -12.69 -2.43
N LEU A 278 10.39 -12.63 -2.90
CA LEU A 278 9.25 -12.99 -2.06
C LEU A 278 9.26 -14.49 -1.72
N TYR A 279 9.73 -15.34 -2.63
CA TYR A 279 9.77 -16.78 -2.38
C TYR A 279 10.86 -17.15 -1.37
N ASP A 280 12.04 -16.53 -1.44
CA ASP A 280 13.07 -16.69 -0.40
C ASP A 280 12.59 -16.15 0.96
N ALA A 281 11.83 -15.05 0.99
CA ALA A 281 11.21 -14.54 2.21
C ALA A 281 10.26 -15.57 2.84
N VAL A 282 9.32 -16.12 2.06
CA VAL A 282 8.37 -17.16 2.52
C VAL A 282 9.12 -18.41 3.01
N ARG A 283 10.17 -18.87 2.31
CA ARG A 283 10.98 -20.01 2.78
C ARG A 283 11.69 -19.71 4.09
N SER A 284 12.25 -18.51 4.21
CA SER A 284 13.00 -18.09 5.39
C SER A 284 12.09 -18.02 6.61
N THR A 285 10.93 -17.38 6.50
CA THR A 285 9.94 -17.29 7.59
C THR A 285 9.34 -18.65 7.93
N THR A 286 9.04 -19.49 6.94
CA THR A 286 8.55 -20.85 7.18
C THR A 286 9.59 -21.71 7.92
N THR A 287 10.86 -21.60 7.55
CA THR A 287 11.97 -22.30 8.23
C THR A 287 12.15 -21.80 9.66
N ALA A 288 12.09 -20.49 9.88
CA ALA A 288 12.20 -19.90 11.21
C ALA A 288 11.04 -20.30 12.13
N MET A 289 9.80 -20.31 11.63
CA MET A 289 8.63 -20.74 12.42
C MET A 289 8.75 -22.20 12.87
N LYS A 290 9.10 -23.11 11.97
CA LYS A 290 9.23 -24.55 12.29
C LYS A 290 10.32 -24.87 13.29
N ASN A 291 11.43 -24.13 13.24
CA ASN A 291 12.57 -24.35 14.11
C ASN A 291 12.52 -23.50 15.39
N LEU A 292 11.41 -22.79 15.64
CA LEU A 292 11.29 -21.96 16.82
C LEU A 292 11.04 -22.83 18.05
N GLU A 293 12.06 -22.90 18.91
CA GLU A 293 12.03 -23.69 20.13
C GLU A 293 10.82 -23.34 21.02
N GLY A 294 10.03 -24.35 21.36
CA GLY A 294 8.92 -24.25 22.31
C GLY A 294 7.58 -23.74 21.74
N LEU A 295 7.45 -23.54 20.42
CA LEU A 295 6.19 -23.10 19.79
C LEU A 295 5.38 -24.24 19.14
N ASP A 296 6.02 -25.38 18.84
CA ASP A 296 5.47 -26.53 18.09
C ASP A 296 4.62 -26.09 16.88
N ALA A 297 5.17 -25.14 16.10
CA ALA A 297 4.42 -24.48 15.05
C ALA A 297 4.21 -25.42 13.85
N VAL A 298 2.96 -25.64 13.46
CA VAL A 298 2.59 -26.43 12.29
C VAL A 298 1.86 -25.55 11.30
N GLU A 299 2.34 -25.52 10.05
CA GLU A 299 1.71 -24.73 9.00
C GLU A 299 0.28 -25.22 8.77
N TYR A 300 -0.67 -24.31 8.91
CA TYR A 300 -2.10 -24.56 9.00
C TYR A 300 -2.83 -23.89 7.83
N THR A 301 -2.46 -24.22 6.60
CA THR A 301 -3.28 -23.90 5.42
C THR A 301 -3.16 -24.99 4.34
N ILE A 302 -3.14 -24.56 3.08
CA ILE A 302 -3.21 -25.29 1.80
C ILE A 302 -2.42 -26.60 1.87
N ASP A 303 -3.17 -27.69 1.92
CA ASP A 303 -2.80 -29.04 1.48
C ASP A 303 -1.30 -29.39 1.57
N LYS A 304 -0.76 -29.55 2.78
CA LYS A 304 0.66 -29.87 3.10
C LYS A 304 1.75 -28.99 2.40
N ALA A 305 1.38 -28.04 1.56
CA ALA A 305 2.30 -27.17 0.84
C ALA A 305 3.01 -26.31 1.88
N LEU A 306 4.35 -26.27 1.83
CA LEU A 306 5.22 -25.68 2.85
C LEU A 306 5.35 -26.46 4.17
N ARG A 307 4.65 -27.59 4.39
CA ARG A 307 4.93 -28.51 5.52
C ARG A 307 6.13 -29.40 5.25
N ASP A 308 6.18 -29.99 4.07
CA ASP A 308 7.24 -30.93 3.69
C ASP A 308 7.94 -30.53 2.38
N ASP A 309 7.37 -29.58 1.62
CA ASP A 309 7.89 -29.11 0.33
C ASP A 309 8.05 -27.57 0.31
N PHE A 310 9.28 -27.12 0.03
CA PHE A 310 9.68 -25.72 -0.07
C PHE A 310 10.10 -25.32 -1.50
N SER A 311 9.75 -26.14 -2.49
CA SER A 311 10.00 -25.88 -3.90
C SER A 311 9.34 -24.56 -4.37
N ASP A 312 9.83 -23.98 -5.46
CA ASP A 312 9.17 -22.82 -6.09
C ASP A 312 7.71 -23.13 -6.44
N ALA A 313 7.40 -24.38 -6.81
CA ALA A 313 6.05 -24.80 -7.12
C ALA A 313 5.14 -24.74 -5.87
N ALA A 314 5.61 -25.20 -4.72
CA ALA A 314 4.87 -25.13 -3.46
C ALA A 314 4.64 -23.68 -3.01
N VAL A 315 5.67 -22.82 -3.10
CA VAL A 315 5.53 -21.40 -2.76
C VAL A 315 4.61 -20.68 -3.74
N ALA A 316 4.71 -20.97 -5.05
CA ALA A 316 3.82 -20.41 -6.07
C ALA A 316 2.36 -20.81 -5.84
N ALA A 317 2.09 -22.06 -5.45
CA ALA A 317 0.75 -22.50 -5.09
C ALA A 317 0.20 -21.69 -3.90
N ARG A 318 1.05 -21.40 -2.90
CA ARG A 318 0.68 -20.53 -1.77
C ARG A 318 0.36 -19.11 -2.21
N VAL A 319 1.23 -18.50 -3.01
CA VAL A 319 1.03 -17.15 -3.55
C VAL A 319 -0.25 -17.07 -4.36
N LYS A 320 -0.56 -18.08 -5.17
CA LYS A 320 -1.78 -18.09 -6.01
C LYS A 320 -3.07 -18.11 -5.18
N GLN A 321 -3.06 -18.73 -4.01
CA GLN A 321 -4.26 -18.87 -3.19
C GLN A 321 -4.44 -17.76 -2.16
N GLY A 322 -3.35 -17.22 -1.59
CA GLY A 322 -3.41 -16.22 -0.51
C GLY A 322 -2.58 -14.96 -0.77
N GLY A 323 -1.99 -14.82 -1.95
CA GLY A 323 -1.26 -13.63 -2.35
C GLY A 323 -2.21 -12.47 -2.68
N SER A 324 -1.91 -11.28 -2.16
CA SER A 324 -2.76 -10.10 -2.34
C SER A 324 -1.94 -8.81 -2.22
N THR A 325 -2.64 -7.69 -2.30
CA THR A 325 -2.21 -6.34 -1.96
C THR A 325 -2.12 -6.15 -0.43
N VAL A 326 -1.36 -5.15 0.02
CA VAL A 326 -1.49 -4.55 1.38
C VAL A 326 -2.03 -3.12 1.31
N PHE A 327 -2.60 -2.76 0.16
CA PHE A 327 -3.26 -1.50 -0.13
C PHE A 327 -2.32 -0.29 -0.08
N HIS A 328 -1.03 -0.49 -0.39
CA HIS A 328 -0.02 0.57 -0.49
C HIS A 328 0.11 1.10 -1.93
N TYR A 329 -1.03 1.33 -2.59
CA TYR A 329 -1.04 1.83 -3.97
C TYR A 329 -0.32 3.19 -4.08
N SER A 330 0.51 3.33 -5.10
CA SER A 330 1.27 4.56 -5.41
C SER A 330 1.62 4.67 -6.89
N GLY A 331 2.17 5.83 -7.27
CA GLY A 331 2.92 6.00 -8.51
C GLY A 331 2.06 6.20 -9.75
N THR A 332 0.76 6.46 -9.63
CA THR A 332 -0.15 6.67 -10.76
C THR A 332 -0.20 8.10 -11.30
N CYS A 333 0.37 9.07 -10.58
CA CYS A 333 0.53 10.48 -10.99
C CYS A 333 1.97 10.94 -10.71
N VAL A 334 2.95 10.15 -11.17
CA VAL A 334 4.38 10.26 -10.85
C VAL A 334 4.93 11.69 -10.86
N MET A 335 5.56 12.09 -9.75
CA MET A 335 6.37 13.30 -9.65
C MET A 335 7.55 13.25 -10.62
N GLY A 336 7.76 14.36 -11.33
CA GLY A 336 8.73 14.46 -12.41
C GLY A 336 8.13 14.17 -13.79
N THR A 337 6.98 13.48 -13.87
CA THR A 337 6.37 13.07 -15.15
C THR A 337 4.94 13.60 -15.34
N VAL A 338 4.06 13.41 -14.35
CA VAL A 338 2.67 13.91 -14.36
C VAL A 338 2.58 15.22 -13.59
N VAL A 339 3.22 15.25 -12.42
CA VAL A 339 3.36 16.47 -11.61
C VAL A 339 4.81 16.95 -11.56
N ASP A 340 5.04 18.21 -11.21
CA ASP A 340 6.37 18.74 -10.91
C ASP A 340 6.79 18.50 -9.44
N ALA A 341 7.93 19.06 -9.03
CA ALA A 341 8.49 18.89 -7.69
C ALA A 341 7.65 19.52 -6.56
N GLU A 342 6.68 20.37 -6.91
CA GLU A 342 5.72 20.94 -5.98
C GLU A 342 4.32 20.34 -6.19
N CYS A 343 4.23 19.13 -6.76
CA CYS A 343 2.98 18.44 -7.01
C CYS A 343 2.01 19.12 -7.99
N ARG A 344 2.45 20.15 -8.74
CA ARG A 344 1.59 20.83 -9.73
C ARG A 344 1.45 19.97 -10.98
N VAL A 345 0.23 19.78 -11.47
CA VAL A 345 -0.04 19.00 -12.68
C VAL A 345 0.54 19.73 -13.89
N ARG A 346 1.38 19.02 -14.65
CA ARG A 346 2.06 19.62 -15.80
C ARG A 346 1.05 20.01 -16.88
N GLY A 347 1.20 21.21 -17.42
CA GLY A 347 0.33 21.73 -18.48
C GLY A 347 -1.05 22.21 -18.01
N VAL A 348 -1.30 22.26 -16.69
CA VAL A 348 -2.56 22.78 -16.12
C VAL A 348 -2.25 23.74 -14.96
N GLU A 349 -2.71 24.98 -15.07
CA GLU A 349 -2.57 25.99 -14.02
C GLU A 349 -3.61 25.80 -12.91
N GLY A 350 -3.18 25.97 -11.66
CA GLY A 350 -4.03 25.90 -10.47
C GLY A 350 -4.47 24.48 -10.10
N LEU A 351 -3.73 23.44 -10.50
CA LEU A 351 -4.05 22.05 -10.15
C LEU A 351 -2.84 21.34 -9.54
N ARG A 352 -3.02 20.71 -8.38
CA ARG A 352 -2.04 19.81 -7.75
C ARG A 352 -2.60 18.42 -7.50
N VAL A 353 -1.71 17.43 -7.41
CA VAL A 353 -2.01 16.11 -6.84
C VAL A 353 -1.16 15.91 -5.60
N VAL A 354 -1.78 15.76 -4.43
CA VAL A 354 -1.08 15.61 -3.14
C VAL A 354 -1.61 14.37 -2.44
N ASP A 355 -1.08 13.22 -2.85
CA ASP A 355 -1.30 11.91 -2.24
C ASP A 355 -0.22 10.92 -2.71
N ALA A 356 -0.31 9.64 -2.30
CA ALA A 356 0.67 8.60 -2.65
C ALA A 356 0.83 8.32 -4.16
N SER A 357 -0.09 8.79 -5.02
CA SER A 357 0.02 8.66 -6.48
C SER A 357 1.28 9.33 -7.04
N VAL A 358 1.83 10.34 -6.35
CA VAL A 358 2.98 11.10 -6.85
C VAL A 358 4.32 10.43 -6.59
N PHE A 359 4.38 9.43 -5.71
CA PHE A 359 5.64 8.76 -5.40
C PHE A 359 6.22 8.07 -6.65
N PRO A 360 7.45 8.42 -7.07
CA PRO A 360 8.02 7.89 -8.31
C PRO A 360 8.47 6.42 -8.19
N MET A 361 8.71 5.96 -6.97
CA MET A 361 9.17 4.60 -6.66
C MET A 361 8.51 4.10 -5.38
N PRO A 362 8.37 2.78 -5.22
CA PRO A 362 7.87 2.22 -3.98
C PRO A 362 8.81 2.52 -2.82
N LEU A 363 8.22 2.76 -1.65
CA LEU A 363 8.93 3.04 -0.42
C LEU A 363 9.08 1.75 0.38
N GLY A 364 10.27 1.47 0.89
CA GLY A 364 10.50 0.37 1.84
C GLY A 364 9.94 0.68 3.24
N ALA A 365 8.66 1.05 3.33
CA ALA A 365 7.98 1.53 4.52
C ALA A 365 6.45 1.40 4.37
N HIS A 366 5.71 1.62 5.45
CA HIS A 366 4.26 1.85 5.39
C HIS A 366 4.00 3.30 4.99
N TYR A 367 3.09 3.52 4.04
CA TYR A 367 3.04 4.81 3.32
C TYR A 367 2.47 5.97 4.13
N GLN A 368 1.74 5.69 5.21
CA GLN A 368 1.06 6.72 5.99
C GLN A 368 2.02 7.86 6.42
N ALA A 369 3.17 7.52 7.00
CA ALA A 369 4.14 8.52 7.47
C ALA A 369 4.71 9.36 6.31
N ALA A 370 5.05 8.72 5.18
CA ALA A 370 5.56 9.42 4.01
C ALA A 370 4.49 10.32 3.35
N THR A 371 3.23 9.88 3.34
CA THR A 371 2.11 10.67 2.82
C THR A 371 1.82 11.87 3.70
N TYR A 372 1.92 11.76 5.04
CA TYR A 372 1.86 12.93 5.93
C TYR A 372 3.00 13.91 5.66
N ALA A 373 4.25 13.42 5.56
CA ALA A 373 5.40 14.27 5.28
C ALA A 373 5.25 15.04 3.95
N LEU A 374 4.75 14.37 2.91
CA LEU A 374 4.40 15.02 1.64
C LEU A 374 3.31 16.08 1.82
N ALA A 375 2.22 15.73 2.50
CA ALA A 375 1.08 16.62 2.69
C ALA A 375 1.44 17.88 3.48
N GLU A 376 2.20 17.74 4.58
CA GLU A 376 2.70 18.87 5.39
C GLU A 376 3.60 19.79 4.56
N GLN A 377 4.57 19.21 3.85
CA GLN A 377 5.46 19.99 2.99
C GLN A 377 4.69 20.76 1.91
N MET A 378 3.68 20.14 1.30
CA MET A 378 2.85 20.81 0.29
C MET A 378 1.95 21.87 0.91
N ALA A 379 1.39 21.64 2.11
CA ALA A 379 0.59 22.63 2.83
C ALA A 379 1.41 23.89 3.11
N ASP A 380 2.64 23.75 3.63
CA ASP A 380 3.55 24.87 3.88
C ASP A 380 3.87 25.64 2.59
N MET A 381 4.13 24.94 1.48
CA MET A 381 4.40 25.59 0.20
C MET A 381 3.18 26.32 -0.37
N ILE A 382 1.98 25.74 -0.25
CA ILE A 382 0.74 26.34 -0.73
C ILE A 382 0.44 27.59 0.10
N VAL A 383 0.53 27.52 1.42
CA VAL A 383 0.37 28.67 2.31
C VAL A 383 1.44 29.73 2.03
N GLY A 384 2.68 29.36 1.74
CA GLY A 384 3.73 30.33 1.39
C GLY A 384 3.50 31.09 0.08
N ASN A 385 2.61 30.62 -0.79
CA ASN A 385 2.28 31.25 -2.08
C ASN A 385 1.10 32.25 -2.00
N TYR A 386 0.38 32.32 -0.87
CA TYR A 386 -0.83 33.12 -0.68
C TYR A 386 -0.82 33.85 0.66
#